data_AF-A0A3N5UW61-F1
#
_entry.id   AF-A0A3N5UW61-F1
#
_cell.length_a   1.000
_cell.length_b   1.000
_cell.length_c   1.000
_cell.angle_alpha   90.00
_cell.angle_beta   90.00
_cell.angle_gamma   90.00
#
_symmetry.space_group_name_H-M   'P 1'
#
loop_
_entity.id
_entity.type
_entity.pdbx_description
1 polymer ?
#
loop_
_entity_poly.entity_id
_entity_poly.type
_entity_poly.pdbx_seq_one_letter_code
_entity_poly.pdbx_strand_id
1 'polypeptide(L)'
;MVNLSTTYMGVSLKNPLIVAACSISNYVDKVKKAEEVGAGALVIRSLFEEQIHFDDMTMMDFMERAAAISPEVHSSFYPPVESGGPREHL
;
A
#
# COMPACT_ATOMS: atom_id res chain seq x y z
N MET A 1 -10.04 -37.01 -0.81
CA MET A 1 -9.96 -35.62 -0.29
C MET A 1 -9.24 -34.78 -1.34
N VAL A 2 -9.68 -33.55 -1.58
CA VAL A 2 -9.15 -32.71 -2.66
C VAL A 2 -7.80 -32.11 -2.26
N ASN A 3 -6.82 -32.17 -3.17
CA ASN A 3 -5.53 -31.51 -3.00
C ASN A 3 -5.70 -30.01 -3.32
N LEU A 4 -5.37 -29.15 -2.35
CA LEU A 4 -5.45 -27.69 -2.50
C LEU A 4 -4.11 -27.02 -2.83
N SER A 5 -3.01 -27.77 -2.94
CA SER A 5 -1.70 -27.20 -3.23
C SER A 5 -1.71 -26.44 -4.56
N THR A 6 -0.97 -25.33 -4.61
CA THR A 6 -0.91 -24.44 -5.78
C THR A 6 0.46 -23.81 -5.91
N THR A 7 0.75 -23.22 -7.07
CA THR A 7 1.99 -22.47 -7.31
C THR A 7 1.64 -21.03 -7.67
N TYR A 8 2.21 -20.08 -6.95
CA TYR A 8 2.02 -18.65 -7.18
C TYR A 8 3.37 -17.97 -7.40
N MET A 9 3.55 -17.32 -8.55
CA MET A 9 4.82 -16.65 -8.92
C MET A 9 6.07 -17.54 -8.76
N GLY A 10 5.94 -18.84 -9.04
CA GLY A 10 7.03 -19.82 -8.89
C GLY A 10 7.23 -20.35 -7.46
N VAL A 11 6.43 -19.90 -6.50
CA VAL A 11 6.45 -20.37 -5.10
C VAL A 11 5.36 -21.41 -4.88
N SER A 12 5.74 -22.59 -4.38
CA SER A 12 4.79 -23.65 -4.03
C SER A 12 4.11 -23.35 -2.69
N LEU A 13 2.77 -23.39 -2.68
CA LEU A 13 1.92 -23.12 -1.52
C LEU A 13 1.13 -24.37 -1.12
N LYS A 14 0.95 -24.57 0.19
CA LYS A 14 0.14 -25.67 0.75
C LYS A 14 -1.33 -25.59 0.32
N ASN A 15 -1.83 -24.38 0.09
CA ASN A 15 -3.19 -24.06 -0.33
C ASN A 15 -3.27 -22.62 -0.89
N PRO A 16 -4.35 -22.21 -1.59
CA PRO A 16 -4.48 -20.85 -2.13
C PRO A 16 -4.96 -19.82 -1.09
N LEU A 17 -5.03 -20.15 0.19
CA LEU A 17 -5.51 -19.22 1.23
C LEU A 17 -4.36 -18.32 1.67
N ILE A 18 -4.54 -17.01 1.51
CA ILE A 18 -3.53 -16.00 1.82
C ILE A 18 -4.12 -15.04 2.84
N VAL A 19 -3.36 -14.75 3.90
CA VAL A 19 -3.73 -13.71 4.88
C VAL A 19 -3.52 -12.34 4.25
N ALA A 20 -4.57 -11.53 4.19
CA ALA A 20 -4.52 -10.16 3.68
C ALA A 20 -3.63 -9.25 4.54
N ALA A 21 -3.23 -8.10 3.98
CA ALA A 21 -2.52 -7.05 4.70
C ALA A 21 -3.37 -6.55 5.88
N CYS A 22 -3.02 -6.99 7.10
CA CYS A 22 -3.74 -6.66 8.31
C CYS A 22 -2.79 -6.65 9.52
N SER A 23 -3.29 -6.24 10.69
CA SER A 23 -2.48 -6.06 11.91
C SER A 23 -1.70 -7.30 12.37
N ILE A 24 -2.00 -8.49 11.83
CA ILE A 24 -1.24 -9.72 12.09
C ILE A 24 0.19 -9.61 11.53
N SER A 25 0.38 -8.97 10.37
CA SER A 25 1.69 -8.85 9.73
C SER A 25 2.71 -8.03 10.53
N ASN A 26 2.25 -7.25 11.51
CA ASN A 26 3.11 -6.38 12.34
C ASN A 26 3.88 -7.14 13.42
N TYR A 27 3.54 -8.41 13.67
CA TYR A 27 4.12 -9.21 14.74
C TYR A 27 4.60 -10.55 14.22
N VAL A 28 5.90 -10.81 14.32
CA VAL A 28 6.52 -12.05 13.84
C VAL A 28 5.85 -13.29 14.44
N ASP A 29 5.48 -13.26 15.73
CA ASP A 29 4.80 -14.39 16.38
C ASP A 29 3.42 -14.68 15.77
N LYS A 30 2.69 -13.65 15.34
CA LYS A 30 1.39 -13.83 14.69
C LYS A 30 1.54 -14.30 13.24
N VAL A 31 2.61 -13.90 12.55
CA VAL A 31 2.95 -14.43 11.22
C VAL A 31 3.25 -15.93 11.30
N LYS A 32 4.04 -16.36 12.30
CA LYS A 32 4.28 -17.79 12.56
C LYS A 32 2.98 -18.53 12.83
N LYS A 33 2.14 -17.98 13.70
CA LYS A 33 0.84 -18.57 14.02
C LYS A 33 -0.08 -18.70 12.80
N ALA A 34 -0.03 -17.76 11.85
CA ALA A 34 -0.78 -17.86 10.61
C ALA A 34 -0.32 -19.05 9.75
N GLU A 35 0.99 -19.30 9.68
CA GLU A 35 1.55 -20.49 9.01
C GLU A 35 1.15 -21.78 9.74
N GLU A 36 1.22 -21.79 11.08
CA GLU A 36 0.84 -22.95 11.91
C GLU A 36 -0.63 -23.34 11.75
N VAL A 37 -1.53 -22.36 11.58
CA VAL A 37 -2.96 -22.57 11.33
C VAL A 37 -3.24 -22.99 9.87
N GLY A 38 -2.22 -22.96 9.02
CA GLY A 38 -2.27 -23.49 7.66
C GLY A 38 -2.50 -22.44 6.58
N ALA A 39 -2.20 -21.16 6.81
CA ALA A 39 -2.16 -20.19 5.72
C ALA A 39 -1.09 -20.59 4.68
N GLY A 40 -1.42 -20.49 3.40
CA GLY A 40 -0.48 -20.73 2.31
C GLY A 40 0.55 -19.62 2.17
N ALA A 41 0.13 -18.36 2.34
CA ALA A 41 1.00 -17.18 2.36
C ALA A 41 0.39 -16.05 3.19
N LEU A 42 1.11 -14.93 3.33
CA LEU A 42 0.65 -13.72 4.00
C LEU A 42 1.16 -12.47 3.27
N VAL A 43 0.32 -11.43 3.20
CA VAL A 43 0.68 -10.12 2.67
C VAL A 43 1.09 -9.20 3.83
N ILE A 44 2.26 -8.58 3.73
CA ILE A 44 2.75 -7.61 4.72
C ILE A 44 2.04 -6.27 4.53
N ARG A 45 1.67 -5.61 5.64
CA ARG A 45 1.13 -4.25 5.61
C ARG A 45 2.14 -3.30 4.96
N SER A 46 1.65 -2.33 4.18
CA SER A 46 2.50 -1.29 3.60
C SER A 46 3.28 -0.57 4.70
N LEU A 47 4.60 -0.45 4.52
CA LEU A 47 5.50 0.19 5.48
C LEU A 47 5.51 1.71 5.36
N PHE A 48 5.13 2.23 4.19
CA PHE A 48 5.21 3.67 3.85
C PHE A 48 3.83 4.31 3.64
N GLU A 49 2.74 3.61 3.97
CA GLU A 49 1.37 4.11 3.77
C GLU A 49 1.15 5.48 4.43
N GLU A 50 1.61 5.65 5.67
CA GLU A 50 1.46 6.90 6.41
C GLU A 50 2.25 8.05 5.78
N GLN A 51 3.46 7.78 5.28
CA GLN A 51 4.32 8.74 4.60
C GLN A 51 3.72 9.16 3.26
N ILE A 52 3.27 8.19 2.45
CA ILE A 52 2.63 8.46 1.15
C ILE A 52 1.39 9.33 1.34
N HIS A 53 0.54 9.00 2.31
CA HIS A 53 -0.63 9.83 2.62
C HIS A 53 -0.24 11.24 3.08
N PHE A 54 0.80 11.37 3.89
CA PHE A 54 1.29 12.67 4.34
C PHE A 54 1.83 13.52 3.19
N ASP A 55 2.60 12.93 2.29
CA ASP A 55 3.19 13.60 1.13
C ASP A 55 2.08 14.04 0.15
N ASP A 56 1.10 13.17 -0.11
CA ASP A 56 -0.07 13.49 -0.93
C ASP A 56 -0.86 14.68 -0.37
N MET A 57 -1.15 14.67 0.95
CA MET A 57 -1.85 15.77 1.61
C MET A 57 -1.06 17.07 1.56
N THR A 58 0.25 17.00 1.78
CA THR A 58 1.14 18.18 1.76
C THR A 58 1.18 18.81 0.36
N MET A 59 1.27 17.98 -0.67
CA MET A 59 1.24 18.41 -2.06
C MET A 59 -0.09 19.07 -2.42
N MET A 60 -1.22 18.48 -2.00
CA MET A 60 -2.55 19.05 -2.23
C MET A 60 -2.71 20.42 -1.57
N ASP A 61 -2.33 20.60 -0.30
CA ASP A 61 -2.39 21.90 0.39
C ASP A 61 -1.51 22.95 -0.32
N PHE A 62 -0.30 22.56 -0.75
CA PHE A 62 0.57 23.46 -1.51
C PHE A 62 -0.08 23.91 -2.83
N MET A 63 -0.66 22.98 -3.60
CA MET A 63 -1.31 23.31 -4.87
C MET A 63 -2.55 24.19 -4.69
N GLU A 64 -3.36 23.91 -3.66
CA GLU A 64 -4.55 24.71 -3.34
C GLU A 64 -4.16 26.15 -2.99
N ARG A 65 -3.15 26.33 -2.13
CA ARG A 65 -2.62 27.64 -1.78
C ARG A 65 -2.06 28.37 -3.00
N ALA A 66 -1.28 27.67 -3.83
CA ALA A 66 -0.71 28.23 -5.05
C ALA A 66 -1.79 28.71 -6.03
N ALA A 67 -2.93 28.02 -6.11
CA ALA A 67 -4.06 28.43 -6.94
C ALA A 67 -4.82 29.65 -6.39
N ALA A 68 -4.70 29.96 -5.09
CA ALA A 68 -5.42 31.05 -4.42
C ALA A 68 -4.55 32.28 -4.08
N ILE A 69 -3.28 32.34 -4.52
CA ILE A 69 -2.36 33.42 -4.16
C ILE A 69 -2.74 34.80 -4.70
N SER A 70 -3.55 34.86 -5.76
CA SER A 70 -3.97 36.12 -6.38
C SER A 70 -5.37 36.00 -6.98
N PRO A 71 -6.21 37.06 -6.87
CA PRO A 71 -7.53 37.10 -7.51
C PRO A 71 -7.51 36.94 -9.03
N GLU A 72 -6.38 37.21 -9.69
CA GLU A 72 -6.23 37.08 -11.15
C GLU A 72 -5.93 35.64 -11.60
N VAL A 73 -5.59 34.75 -10.66
CA VAL A 73 -5.32 33.33 -10.93
C VAL A 73 -6.66 32.61 -11.07
N HIS A 74 -7.21 32.61 -12.29
CA HIS A 74 -8.45 31.89 -12.61
C HIS A 74 -8.25 30.39 -12.88
N SER A 75 -7.01 29.97 -13.10
CA SER A 75 -6.60 28.58 -13.25
C SER A 75 -5.21 28.39 -12.66
N SER A 76 -4.96 27.27 -11.98
CA SER A 76 -3.64 26.88 -11.49
C SER A 76 -2.57 27.15 -12.55
N PHE A 77 -1.52 27.88 -12.18
CA PHE A 77 -0.37 28.18 -13.06
C PHE A 77 0.36 26.92 -13.55
N TYR A 78 0.23 25.82 -12.81
CA TYR A 78 0.89 24.56 -13.09
C TYR A 78 -0.10 23.52 -13.62
N PRO A 79 0.34 22.66 -14.56
CA PRO A 79 -0.43 21.49 -14.94
C PRO A 79 -0.68 20.61 -13.70
N PRO A 80 -1.77 19.83 -13.67
CA PRO A 80 -1.99 18.87 -12.61
C PRO A 80 -0.79 17.92 -12.57
N VAL A 81 -0.12 17.87 -11.43
CA VAL A 81 1.00 16.99 -11.17
C VAL A 81 0.45 15.86 -10.32
N GLU A 82 0.63 14.62 -10.76
CA GLU A 82 0.29 13.45 -9.95
C GLU A 82 1.46 13.12 -9.03
N SER A 83 1.14 12.79 -7.77
CA SER A 83 2.09 12.21 -6.83
C SER A 83 2.64 10.90 -7.41
N GLY A 84 3.95 10.67 -7.30
CA GLY A 84 4.56 9.39 -7.68
C GLY A 84 4.12 8.22 -6.79
N GLY A 85 3.45 8.53 -5.67
CA GLY A 85 2.79 7.58 -4.79
C GLY A 85 3.76 6.52 -4.25
N PRO A 86 3.34 5.24 -4.15
CA PRO A 86 4.19 4.18 -3.62
C PRO A 86 5.52 3.98 -4.36
N ARG A 87 5.64 4.46 -5.61
CA ARG A 87 6.84 4.28 -6.43
C ARG A 87 8.01 5.16 -5.99
N GLU A 88 7.75 6.23 -5.24
CA GLU A 88 8.80 7.12 -4.71
C GLU A 88 9.50 6.53 -3.48
N HIS A 89 8.93 5.50 -2.85
CA HIS A 89 9.44 4.88 -1.63
C HIS A 89 9.91 3.43 -1.83
N LEU A 90 10.10 2.99 -3.09
CA LEU A 90 10.57 1.65 -3.48
C LEU A 90 12.05 1.62 -3.88
#